data_AF-A0A3A5V052-F1
#
_entry.id   AF-A0A3A5V052-F1
#
_cell.length_a   1.000
_cell.length_b   1.000
_cell.length_c   1.000
_cell.angle_alpha   90.00
_cell.angle_beta   90.00
_cell.angle_gamma   90.00
#
_symmetry.space_group_name_H-M   'P 1'
#
loop_
_entity.id
_entity.type
_entity.pdbx_description
1 polymer ?
#
loop_
_entity_poly.entity_id
_entity_poly.type
_entity_poly.pdbx_seq_one_letter_code
_entity_poly.pdbx_strand_id
1 'polypeptide(L)'
;EEGRPSTLGELLSALKDACDEAEILKAKEEYRRSHAEELKSMLDNVGSRMHKEDMEGDIRRCWDAMRIVCDARKQIKVPVSEVTTELEKILLESFGEIPEGYSMESKITSFVAGLFLTHRGYAWISQEGPDDPIMLEDRWPDAESFDDATLLADRLMEDDSDSIKEDETESMRHAARLAERAKEALEEERRAKLEQEANSENPDDWLVE
;
A
#
# COMPACT_ATOMS: atom_id res chain seq x y z
N GLU A 1 -38.89 20.97 -25.37
CA GLU A 1 -39.73 20.16 -24.47
C GLU A 1 -39.63 20.76 -23.08
N GLU A 2 -40.64 21.54 -22.71
CA GLU A 2 -40.72 22.22 -21.42
C GLU A 2 -41.04 21.20 -20.32
N GLY A 3 -40.26 21.26 -19.23
CA GLY A 3 -40.36 20.33 -18.12
C GLY A 3 -41.74 20.37 -17.46
N ARG A 4 -42.34 19.19 -17.29
CA ARG A 4 -43.47 18.99 -16.40
C ARG A 4 -43.08 19.55 -15.02
N PRO A 5 -43.85 20.45 -14.41
CA PRO A 5 -43.54 20.93 -13.07
C PRO A 5 -43.56 19.73 -12.12
N SER A 6 -42.43 19.46 -11.45
CA SER A 6 -42.35 18.42 -10.44
C SER A 6 -43.48 18.62 -9.44
N THR A 7 -44.29 17.59 -9.28
CA THR A 7 -45.43 17.67 -8.37
C THR A 7 -44.93 17.71 -6.93
N LEU A 8 -45.66 18.39 -6.04
CA LEU A 8 -45.29 18.48 -4.63
C LEU A 8 -45.15 17.07 -3.98
N GLY A 9 -45.88 16.08 -4.51
CA GLY A 9 -45.71 14.67 -4.13
C GLY A 9 -44.39 14.05 -4.60
N GLU A 10 -43.91 14.36 -5.80
CA GLU A 10 -42.59 13.91 -6.30
C GLU A 10 -41.45 14.54 -5.48
N LEU A 11 -41.57 15.82 -5.09
CA LEU A 11 -40.59 16.49 -4.22
C LEU A 11 -40.59 15.92 -2.80
N LEU A 12 -41.76 15.63 -2.24
CA LEU A 12 -41.86 15.01 -0.91
C LEU A 12 -41.38 13.55 -0.92
N SER A 13 -41.60 12.80 -2.00
CA SER A 13 -41.05 11.45 -2.17
C SER A 13 -39.54 11.51 -2.26
N ALA A 14 -38.99 12.39 -3.10
CA ALA A 14 -37.54 12.57 -3.23
C ALA A 14 -36.88 13.04 -1.92
N LEU A 15 -37.55 13.90 -1.15
CA LEU A 15 -37.08 14.32 0.17
C LEU A 15 -37.09 13.16 1.17
N LYS A 16 -38.14 12.32 1.14
CA LYS A 16 -38.22 11.15 2.00
C LYS A 16 -37.11 10.14 1.65
N ASP A 17 -36.92 9.85 0.37
CA ASP A 17 -35.89 8.93 -0.10
C ASP A 17 -34.49 9.44 0.29
N ALA A 18 -34.22 10.75 0.16
CA ALA A 18 -32.97 11.35 0.60
C ALA A 18 -32.76 11.29 2.12
N CYS A 19 -33.83 11.40 2.91
CA CYS A 19 -33.77 11.22 4.36
C CYS A 19 -33.48 9.77 4.75
N ASP A 20 -34.17 8.80 4.12
CA ASP A 20 -33.96 7.37 4.35
C ASP A 20 -32.52 6.96 3.95
N GLU A 21 -31.99 7.49 2.84
CA GLU A 21 -30.60 7.31 2.42
C GLU A 21 -29.60 7.94 3.41
N ALA A 22 -29.90 9.13 3.93
CA ALA A 22 -29.06 9.79 4.94
C ALA A 22 -29.01 9.01 6.26
N GLU A 23 -30.12 8.39 6.67
CA GLU A 23 -30.16 7.51 7.85
C GLU A 23 -29.32 6.24 7.63
N ILE A 24 -29.42 5.61 6.45
CA ILE A 24 -28.59 4.45 6.10
C ILE A 24 -27.10 4.82 6.11
N LEU A 25 -26.73 5.98 5.54
CA LEU A 25 -25.35 6.46 5.55
C LEU A 25 -24.85 6.74 6.97
N LYS A 26 -25.68 7.33 7.83
CA LYS A 26 -25.33 7.58 9.22
C LYS A 26 -25.10 6.28 9.99
N ALA A 27 -25.96 5.27 9.80
CA ALA A 27 -25.81 3.96 10.42
C ALA A 27 -24.51 3.26 9.95
N LYS A 28 -24.17 3.36 8.66
CA LYS A 28 -22.90 2.86 8.13
C LYS A 28 -21.70 3.58 8.74
N GLU A 29 -21.78 4.90 8.93
CA GLU A 29 -20.71 5.68 9.55
C GLU A 29 -20.52 5.33 11.03
N GLU A 30 -21.62 5.16 11.78
CA GLU A 30 -21.57 4.70 13.16
C GLU A 30 -20.93 3.31 13.27
N TYR A 31 -21.27 2.39 12.36
CA TYR A 31 -20.64 1.06 12.31
C TYR A 31 -19.14 1.14 11.98
N ARG A 32 -18.74 1.97 11.01
CA ARG A 32 -17.32 2.19 10.70
C ARG A 32 -16.56 2.76 11.89
N ARG A 33 -17.17 3.71 12.61
CA ARG A 33 -16.57 4.34 13.78
C ARG A 33 -16.46 3.37 14.96
N SER A 34 -17.52 2.62 15.26
CA SER A 34 -17.50 1.63 16.35
C SER A 34 -16.50 0.53 16.06
N HIS A 35 -16.43 0.05 14.82
CA HIS A 35 -15.45 -0.96 14.42
C HIS A 35 -14.02 -0.42 14.49
N ALA A 36 -13.79 0.83 14.10
CA ALA A 36 -12.48 1.48 14.24
C ALA A 36 -12.07 1.68 15.71
N GLU A 37 -13.00 2.04 16.59
CA GLU A 37 -12.75 2.17 18.03
C GLU A 37 -12.46 0.81 18.69
N GLU A 38 -13.19 -0.24 18.29
CA GLU A 38 -12.94 -1.62 18.71
C GLU A 38 -11.55 -2.10 18.27
N LEU A 39 -11.21 -1.91 16.98
CA LEU A 39 -9.88 -2.22 16.44
C LEU A 39 -8.77 -1.46 17.17
N LYS A 40 -8.99 -0.17 17.46
CA LYS A 40 -8.03 0.65 18.21
C LYS A 40 -7.81 0.12 19.62
N SER A 41 -8.89 -0.21 20.33
CA SER A 41 -8.78 -0.79 21.67
C SER A 41 -8.09 -2.16 21.65
N MET A 42 -8.34 -2.98 20.63
CA MET A 42 -7.65 -4.25 20.43
C MET A 42 -6.15 -4.04 20.17
N LEU A 43 -5.79 -3.10 19.30
CA LEU A 43 -4.40 -2.73 18.99
C LEU A 43 -3.63 -2.19 20.20
N ASP A 44 -4.25 -1.32 21.01
CA ASP A 44 -3.62 -0.76 22.20
C ASP A 44 -3.27 -1.85 23.25
N ASN A 45 -4.10 -2.88 23.36
CA ASN A 45 -3.83 -4.05 24.22
C ASN A 45 -2.70 -4.92 23.67
N VAL A 46 -2.58 -5.02 22.33
CA VAL A 46 -1.52 -5.77 21.66
C VAL A 46 -0.19 -5.05 21.77
N GLY A 47 -0.12 -3.73 21.59
CA GLY A 47 1.13 -2.96 21.71
C GLY A 47 1.80 -3.04 23.10
N SER A 48 1.02 -3.40 24.13
CA SER A 48 1.50 -3.59 25.51
C SER A 48 1.95 -5.02 25.82
N ARG A 49 1.46 -6.02 25.07
CA ARG A 49 1.74 -7.46 25.28
C ARG A 49 2.57 -8.13 24.17
N MET A 50 2.56 -7.58 22.95
CA MET A 50 3.45 -7.99 21.86
C MET A 50 4.87 -7.70 22.32
N HIS A 51 5.57 -8.75 22.73
CA HIS A 51 6.89 -8.67 23.31
C HIS A 51 7.81 -7.89 22.36
N LYS A 52 8.30 -6.72 22.81
CA LYS A 52 9.31 -5.92 22.11
C LYS A 52 10.63 -6.67 21.84
N GLU A 53 10.74 -7.94 22.21
CA GLU A 53 11.97 -8.73 22.14
C GLU A 53 12.10 -9.62 20.88
N ASP A 54 11.02 -9.99 20.15
CA ASP A 54 11.15 -10.93 19.01
C ASP A 54 10.09 -10.80 17.89
N MET A 55 9.93 -9.59 17.32
CA MET A 55 8.99 -9.38 16.19
C MET A 55 9.31 -10.24 14.97
N GLU A 56 10.59 -10.49 14.69
CA GLU A 56 11.00 -11.31 13.53
C GLU A 56 10.69 -12.79 13.75
N GLY A 57 10.83 -13.30 14.97
CA GLY A 57 10.40 -14.65 15.32
C GLY A 57 8.88 -14.83 15.23
N ASP A 58 8.09 -13.81 15.53
CA ASP A 58 6.63 -13.86 15.35
C ASP A 58 6.23 -13.90 13.87
N ILE A 59 6.93 -13.15 13.00
CA ILE A 59 6.74 -13.23 11.55
C ILE A 59 7.10 -14.62 11.05
N ARG A 60 8.23 -15.19 11.50
CA ARG A 60 8.67 -16.55 11.15
C ARG A 60 7.64 -17.59 11.57
N ARG A 61 7.19 -17.56 12.83
CA ARG A 61 6.15 -18.47 13.36
C ARG A 61 4.85 -18.38 12.56
N CYS A 62 4.45 -17.18 12.13
CA CYS A 62 3.26 -17.00 11.30
C CYS A 62 3.45 -17.55 9.88
N TRP A 63 4.62 -17.36 9.27
CA TRP A 63 4.94 -17.97 7.97
C TRP A 63 4.94 -19.50 8.06
N ASP A 64 5.56 -20.07 9.10
CA ASP A 64 5.56 -21.52 9.35
C ASP A 64 4.13 -22.05 9.53
N ALA A 65 3.30 -21.36 10.31
CA ALA A 65 1.87 -21.69 10.46
C ALA A 65 1.13 -21.70 9.12
N MET A 66 1.37 -20.67 8.28
CA MET A 66 0.77 -20.59 6.96
C MET A 66 1.21 -21.77 6.08
N ARG A 67 2.51 -22.10 6.04
CA ARG A 67 3.05 -23.23 5.27
C ARG A 67 2.44 -24.56 5.71
N ILE A 68 2.31 -24.79 7.02
CA ILE A 68 1.66 -25.99 7.56
C ILE A 68 0.22 -26.11 7.05
N VAL A 69 -0.55 -25.02 7.05
CA VAL A 69 -1.94 -25.02 6.55
C VAL A 69 -1.97 -25.23 5.03
N CYS A 70 -1.09 -24.58 4.28
CA CYS A 70 -0.95 -24.75 2.83
C CYS A 70 -0.65 -26.20 2.46
N ASP A 71 0.30 -26.84 3.17
CA ASP A 71 0.69 -28.23 2.96
C ASP A 71 -0.43 -29.21 3.34
N ALA A 72 -1.12 -28.95 4.45
CA ALA A 72 -2.27 -29.75 4.89
C ALA A 72 -3.41 -29.74 3.86
N ARG A 73 -3.62 -28.59 3.18
CA ARG A 73 -4.65 -28.43 2.16
C ARG A 73 -4.19 -28.75 0.74
N LYS A 74 -2.88 -28.80 0.51
CA LYS A 74 -2.27 -28.83 -0.83
C LYS A 74 -2.75 -27.68 -1.70
N GLN A 75 -2.92 -26.51 -1.10
CA GLN A 75 -3.38 -25.29 -1.75
C GLN A 75 -2.44 -24.15 -1.37
N ILE A 76 -2.18 -23.27 -2.33
CA ILE A 76 -1.33 -22.08 -2.13
C ILE A 76 -2.12 -20.99 -1.38
N LYS A 77 -3.46 -21.00 -1.53
CA LYS A 77 -4.39 -20.03 -0.94
C LYS A 77 -5.19 -20.66 0.20
N VAL A 78 -5.14 -20.06 1.38
CA VAL A 78 -5.73 -20.56 2.63
C VAL A 78 -6.42 -19.44 3.42
N PRO A 79 -7.47 -19.72 4.20
CA PRO A 79 -8.16 -18.71 5.01
C PRO A 79 -7.33 -18.34 6.25
N VAL A 80 -7.33 -17.05 6.59
CA VAL A 80 -6.64 -16.51 7.77
C VAL A 80 -7.08 -17.21 9.05
N SER A 81 -8.36 -17.59 9.15
CA SER A 81 -8.93 -18.25 10.32
C SER A 81 -8.24 -19.57 10.69
N GLU A 82 -7.67 -20.27 9.72
CA GLU A 82 -6.96 -21.54 9.98
C GLU A 82 -5.50 -21.31 10.31
N VAL A 83 -4.88 -20.33 9.66
CA VAL A 83 -3.53 -19.87 10.01
C VAL A 83 -3.50 -19.37 11.45
N THR A 84 -4.54 -18.64 11.91
CA THR A 84 -4.68 -18.25 13.32
C THR A 84 -4.71 -19.44 14.26
N THR A 85 -5.44 -20.50 13.90
CA THR A 85 -5.59 -21.69 14.74
C THR A 85 -4.29 -22.50 14.82
N GLU A 86 -3.57 -22.63 13.72
CA GLU A 86 -2.25 -23.28 13.76
C GLU A 86 -1.22 -22.42 14.51
N LEU A 87 -1.24 -21.10 14.33
CA LEU A 87 -0.38 -20.19 15.08
C LEU A 87 -0.65 -20.26 16.60
N GLU A 88 -1.91 -20.35 17.03
CA GLU A 88 -2.27 -20.54 18.43
C GLU A 88 -1.64 -21.82 19.01
N LYS A 89 -1.63 -22.92 18.25
CA LYS A 89 -0.96 -24.16 18.68
C LYS A 89 0.55 -23.99 18.79
N ILE A 90 1.19 -23.36 17.81
CA ILE A 90 2.65 -23.11 17.82
C ILE A 90 3.03 -22.23 19.02
N LEU A 91 2.22 -21.22 19.33
CA LEU A 91 2.42 -20.35 20.49
C LEU A 91 2.24 -21.10 21.82
N LEU A 92 1.22 -21.94 21.92
CA LEU A 92 1.01 -22.80 23.09
C LEU A 92 2.16 -23.78 23.32
N GLU A 93 2.69 -24.40 22.25
CA GLU A 93 3.83 -25.30 22.33
C GLU A 93 5.13 -24.56 22.71
N SER A 94 5.31 -23.34 22.23
CA SER A 94 6.53 -22.56 22.44
C SER A 94 6.57 -21.86 23.81
N PHE A 95 5.43 -21.36 24.29
CA PHE A 95 5.35 -20.46 25.45
C PHE A 95 4.48 -21.00 26.61
N GLY A 96 3.75 -22.11 26.43
CA GLY A 96 2.85 -22.70 27.45
C GLY A 96 1.50 -21.98 27.57
N GLU A 97 0.61 -22.41 28.48
CA GLU A 97 -0.72 -21.80 28.70
C GLU A 97 -0.64 -20.45 29.44
N ILE A 98 -1.25 -19.39 28.87
CA ILE A 98 -1.46 -18.10 29.53
C ILE A 98 -2.92 -18.01 30.02
N PRO A 99 -3.18 -17.68 31.31
CA PRO A 99 -4.52 -17.66 31.90
C PRO A 99 -5.53 -16.69 31.28
N GLU A 100 -5.07 -15.67 30.53
CA GLU A 100 -5.91 -14.63 29.92
C GLU A 100 -6.00 -14.71 28.37
N GLY A 101 -5.93 -15.93 27.82
CA GLY A 101 -6.59 -16.27 26.56
C GLY A 101 -5.84 -15.87 25.28
N TYR A 102 -5.02 -16.79 24.79
CA TYR A 102 -4.43 -16.74 23.45
C TYR A 102 -5.48 -16.60 22.33
N SER A 103 -6.74 -16.98 22.53
CA SER A 103 -7.78 -16.87 21.50
C SER A 103 -7.93 -15.46 20.88
N MET A 104 -7.84 -14.40 21.68
CA MET A 104 -7.93 -13.02 21.16
C MET A 104 -6.56 -12.55 20.64
N GLU A 105 -5.50 -12.91 21.35
CA GLU A 105 -4.13 -12.55 21.01
C GLU A 105 -3.67 -13.21 19.71
N SER A 106 -3.83 -14.52 19.54
CA SER A 106 -3.51 -15.27 18.32
C SER A 106 -4.27 -14.76 17.10
N LYS A 107 -5.53 -14.32 17.25
CA LYS A 107 -6.28 -13.67 16.17
C LYS A 107 -5.63 -12.38 15.72
N ILE A 108 -5.22 -11.54 16.67
CA ILE A 108 -4.61 -10.26 16.36
C ILE A 108 -3.18 -10.45 15.86
N THR A 109 -2.39 -11.31 16.50
CA THR A 109 -1.02 -11.64 16.08
C THR A 109 -1.01 -12.24 14.68
N SER A 110 -1.93 -13.15 14.34
CA SER A 110 -2.01 -13.66 12.96
C SER A 110 -2.48 -12.61 11.96
N PHE A 111 -3.34 -11.66 12.37
CA PHE A 111 -3.77 -10.59 11.48
C PHE A 111 -2.64 -9.57 11.25
N VAL A 112 -1.96 -9.16 12.31
CA VAL A 112 -0.78 -8.29 12.28
C VAL A 112 0.34 -8.95 11.51
N ALA A 113 0.62 -10.23 11.76
CA ALA A 113 1.61 -10.98 11.02
C ALA A 113 1.17 -11.20 9.56
N GLY A 114 -0.11 -11.42 9.27
CA GLY A 114 -0.63 -11.42 7.89
C GLY A 114 -0.40 -10.07 7.17
N LEU A 115 -0.59 -8.95 7.88
CA LEU A 115 -0.27 -7.62 7.36
C LEU A 115 1.24 -7.44 7.13
N PHE A 116 2.08 -7.94 8.02
CA PHE A 116 3.54 -7.92 7.82
C PHE A 116 4.00 -8.86 6.71
N LEU A 117 3.40 -10.05 6.58
CA LEU A 117 3.67 -11.01 5.52
C LEU A 117 3.32 -10.42 4.15
N THR A 118 2.22 -9.68 4.08
CA THR A 118 1.81 -9.00 2.85
C THR A 118 2.65 -7.78 2.55
N HIS A 119 2.93 -6.94 3.55
CA HIS A 119 3.79 -5.77 3.38
C HIS A 119 5.22 -6.14 2.99
N ARG A 120 5.79 -7.21 3.57
CA ARG A 120 7.12 -7.72 3.19
C ARG A 120 7.10 -8.57 1.91
N GLY A 121 5.94 -8.82 1.32
CA GLY A 121 5.85 -9.54 0.04
C GLY A 121 6.00 -11.07 0.16
N TYR A 122 5.83 -11.65 1.35
CA TYR A 122 5.79 -13.10 1.57
C TYR A 122 4.47 -13.74 1.15
N ALA A 123 3.37 -13.01 1.31
CA ALA A 123 2.04 -13.50 1.02
C ALA A 123 1.17 -12.43 0.35
N TRP A 124 0.12 -12.86 -0.34
CA TRP A 124 -0.92 -11.98 -0.88
C TRP A 124 -2.20 -12.13 -0.06
N ILE A 125 -2.90 -11.02 0.20
CA ILE A 125 -4.20 -11.03 0.88
C ILE A 125 -5.32 -10.76 -0.12
N SER A 126 -6.38 -11.56 -0.07
CA SER A 126 -7.55 -11.38 -0.93
C SER A 126 -8.83 -11.63 -0.16
N GLN A 127 -9.86 -10.85 -0.49
CA GLN A 127 -11.21 -10.99 0.04
C GLN A 127 -12.18 -10.64 -1.10
N GLU A 128 -13.15 -11.51 -1.38
CA GLU A 128 -14.06 -11.33 -2.53
C GLU A 128 -15.21 -10.35 -2.23
N GLY A 129 -15.67 -10.32 -0.99
CA GLY A 129 -16.73 -9.43 -0.51
C GLY A 129 -16.59 -9.10 0.99
N PRO A 130 -17.34 -8.12 1.51
CA PRO A 130 -17.18 -7.63 2.88
C PRO A 130 -17.38 -8.71 3.96
N ASP A 131 -18.26 -9.68 3.70
CA ASP A 131 -18.59 -10.77 4.62
C ASP A 131 -17.85 -12.07 4.29
N ASP A 132 -17.06 -12.09 3.21
CA ASP A 132 -16.33 -13.27 2.77
C ASP A 132 -15.06 -13.48 3.60
N PRO A 133 -14.61 -14.74 3.78
CA PRO A 133 -13.41 -15.01 4.55
C PRO A 133 -12.18 -14.38 3.89
N ILE A 134 -11.31 -13.83 4.73
CA ILE A 134 -10.02 -13.29 4.31
C ILE A 134 -9.09 -14.47 3.98
N MET A 135 -8.51 -14.44 2.78
CA MET A 135 -7.63 -15.48 2.27
C MET A 135 -6.19 -14.95 2.15
N LEU A 136 -5.23 -15.76 2.58
CA LEU A 136 -3.80 -15.58 2.38
C LEU A 136 -3.30 -16.54 1.31
N GLU A 137 -2.49 -16.05 0.39
CA GLU A 137 -1.85 -16.84 -0.65
C GLU A 137 -0.34 -16.75 -0.51
N ASP A 138 0.33 -17.89 -0.41
CA ASP A 138 1.79 -17.95 -0.32
C ASP A 138 2.42 -17.55 -1.65
N ARG A 139 3.26 -16.51 -1.64
CA ARG A 139 3.92 -16.03 -2.86
C ARG A 139 5.11 -16.89 -3.26
N TRP A 140 5.70 -17.60 -2.30
CA TRP A 140 6.94 -18.34 -2.49
C TRP A 140 6.76 -19.83 -2.16
N PRO A 141 5.86 -20.54 -2.87
CA PRO A 141 5.55 -21.93 -2.55
C PRO A 141 6.75 -22.88 -2.71
N ASP A 142 7.70 -22.49 -3.57
CA ASP A 142 8.92 -23.22 -3.89
C ASP A 142 10.09 -22.93 -2.92
N ALA A 143 9.95 -21.96 -2.01
CA ALA A 143 10.99 -21.65 -1.03
C ALA A 143 11.07 -22.77 0.02
N GLU A 144 12.27 -23.32 0.22
CA GLU A 144 12.51 -24.40 1.19
C GLU A 144 12.58 -23.89 2.65
N SER A 145 12.85 -22.59 2.84
CA SER A 145 13.00 -21.98 4.17
C SER A 145 12.54 -20.53 4.19
N PHE A 146 12.21 -20.05 5.40
CA PHE A 146 11.89 -18.64 5.63
C PHE A 146 13.02 -17.69 5.21
N ASP A 147 14.28 -18.08 5.40
CA ASP A 147 15.43 -17.22 5.06
C ASP A 147 15.56 -17.09 3.53
N ASP A 148 15.25 -18.15 2.78
CA ASP A 148 15.22 -18.12 1.31
C ASP A 148 14.05 -17.25 0.80
N ALA A 149 12.87 -17.39 1.41
CA ALA A 149 11.73 -16.51 1.13
C ALA A 149 12.05 -15.03 1.42
N THR A 150 12.83 -14.75 2.47
CA THR A 150 13.32 -13.40 2.82
C THR A 150 14.20 -12.84 1.72
N LEU A 151 15.18 -13.62 1.24
CA LEU A 151 16.06 -13.18 0.15
C LEU A 151 15.29 -12.91 -1.15
N LEU A 152 14.27 -13.71 -1.46
CA LEU A 152 13.43 -13.50 -2.65
C LEU A 152 12.54 -12.26 -2.51
N ALA A 153 11.96 -12.06 -1.34
CA ALA A 153 11.15 -10.89 -1.02
C ALA A 153 11.96 -9.59 -1.06
N ASP A 154 13.16 -9.58 -0.47
CA ASP A 154 14.04 -8.41 -0.45
C ASP A 154 14.50 -8.02 -1.87
N ARG A 155 14.89 -8.99 -2.70
CA ARG A 155 15.26 -8.73 -4.10
C ARG A 155 14.12 -8.10 -4.87
N LEU A 156 12.89 -8.59 -4.68
CA LEU A 156 11.73 -8.03 -5.34
C LEU A 156 11.49 -6.57 -4.91
N MET A 157 11.66 -6.25 -3.63
CA MET A 157 11.54 -4.85 -3.18
C MET A 157 12.63 -3.96 -3.75
N GLU A 158 13.85 -4.47 -3.88
CA GLU A 158 14.96 -3.76 -4.54
C GLU A 158 14.62 -3.49 -6.02
N ASP A 159 14.16 -4.51 -6.74
CA ASP A 159 13.74 -4.42 -8.14
C ASP A 159 12.58 -3.42 -8.33
N ASP A 160 11.55 -3.48 -7.46
CA ASP A 160 10.45 -2.50 -7.46
C ASP A 160 10.98 -1.09 -7.18
N SER A 161 11.89 -0.92 -6.22
CA SER A 161 12.49 0.38 -5.91
C SER A 161 13.33 0.94 -7.06
N ASP A 162 14.03 0.07 -7.78
CA ASP A 162 14.90 0.46 -8.89
C ASP A 162 14.07 0.77 -10.14
N SER A 163 12.98 0.03 -10.39
CA SER A 163 12.01 0.38 -11.44
C SER A 163 11.36 1.75 -11.21
N ILE A 164 11.03 2.10 -9.96
CA ILE A 164 10.48 3.42 -9.59
C ILE A 164 11.51 4.54 -9.79
N LYS A 165 12.81 4.25 -9.60
CA LYS A 165 13.90 5.21 -9.86
C LYS A 165 14.18 5.36 -11.35
N GLU A 166 14.04 4.29 -12.13
CA GLU A 166 14.19 4.30 -13.59
C GLU A 166 13.00 4.95 -14.30
N ASP A 167 11.80 4.87 -13.73
CA ASP A 167 10.63 5.58 -14.24
C ASP A 167 10.83 7.10 -14.10
N GLU A 168 11.24 7.72 -15.20
CA GLU A 168 11.32 9.16 -15.31
C GLU A 168 9.94 9.78 -15.04
N THR A 169 9.77 10.33 -13.82
CA THR A 169 8.55 11.06 -13.49
C THR A 169 8.32 12.20 -14.50
N GLU A 170 7.05 12.49 -14.79
CA GLU A 170 6.67 13.55 -15.73
C GLU A 170 7.29 14.92 -15.38
N SER A 171 7.50 15.15 -14.08
CA SER A 171 8.21 16.33 -13.54
C SER A 171 9.68 16.38 -13.98
N MET A 172 10.40 15.25 -13.96
CA MET A 172 11.78 15.18 -14.45
C MET A 172 11.87 15.41 -15.95
N ARG A 173 10.91 14.88 -16.73
CA ARG A 173 10.80 15.15 -18.19
C ARG A 173 10.46 16.61 -18.51
N HIS A 174 9.70 17.28 -17.65
CA HIS A 174 9.41 18.71 -17.78
C HIS A 174 10.65 19.57 -17.46
N ALA A 175 11.36 19.24 -16.38
CA ALA A 175 12.60 19.92 -16.00
C ALA A 175 13.68 19.78 -17.07
N ALA A 176 13.83 18.59 -17.67
CA ALA A 176 14.77 18.34 -18.77
C ALA A 176 14.48 19.21 -20.01
N ARG A 177 13.21 19.28 -20.44
CA ARG A 177 12.78 20.14 -21.57
C ARG A 177 13.00 21.63 -21.29
N LEU A 178 12.83 22.06 -20.04
CA LEU A 178 13.08 23.46 -19.65
C LEU A 178 14.58 23.79 -19.73
N ALA A 179 15.43 22.87 -19.27
CA ALA A 179 16.88 23.02 -19.32
C ALA A 179 17.43 23.01 -20.75
N GLU A 180 16.84 22.20 -21.64
CA GLU A 180 17.18 22.16 -23.07
C GLU A 180 16.85 23.51 -23.74
N ARG A 181 15.63 24.02 -23.56
CA ARG A 181 15.24 25.35 -24.06
C ARG A 181 16.11 26.48 -23.53
N ALA A 182 16.50 26.41 -22.26
CA ALA A 182 17.39 27.41 -21.66
C ALA A 182 18.79 27.37 -22.29
N LYS A 183 19.30 26.19 -22.64
CA LYS A 183 20.60 26.05 -23.34
C LYS A 183 20.52 26.59 -24.77
N GLU A 184 19.46 26.27 -25.49
CA GLU A 184 19.24 26.76 -26.85
C GLU A 184 19.17 28.30 -26.88
N ALA A 185 18.38 28.90 -25.98
CA ALA A 185 18.28 30.36 -25.87
C ALA A 185 19.63 31.01 -25.55
N LEU A 186 20.43 30.42 -24.66
CA LEU A 186 21.74 30.96 -24.31
C LEU A 186 22.75 30.81 -25.46
N GLU A 187 22.63 29.75 -26.27
CA GLU A 187 23.46 29.59 -27.46
C GLU A 187 23.07 30.58 -28.57
N GLU A 188 21.77 30.83 -28.76
CA GLU A 188 21.25 31.86 -29.68
C GLU A 188 21.69 33.27 -29.26
N GLU A 189 21.59 33.61 -27.97
CA GLU A 189 22.09 34.90 -27.46
C GLU A 189 23.59 35.06 -27.69
N ARG A 190 24.37 33.98 -27.49
CA ARG A 190 25.81 34.01 -27.75
C ARG A 190 26.11 34.20 -29.24
N ARG A 191 25.36 33.55 -30.14
CA ARG A 191 25.50 33.74 -31.59
C ARG A 191 25.13 35.17 -32.00
N ALA A 192 24.03 35.71 -31.49
CA ALA A 192 23.60 37.07 -31.76
C ALA A 192 24.62 38.12 -31.28
N LYS A 193 25.26 37.91 -30.12
CA LYS A 193 26.36 38.78 -29.65
C LYS A 193 27.57 38.74 -30.58
N LEU A 194 27.99 37.55 -31.01
CA LEU A 194 29.11 37.41 -31.95
C LEU A 194 28.81 38.06 -33.30
N GLU A 195 27.56 37.95 -33.79
CA GLU A 195 27.12 38.62 -35.02
C GLU A 195 27.06 40.15 -34.85
N GLN A 196 26.63 40.66 -33.69
CA GLN A 196 26.67 42.09 -33.39
C GLN A 196 28.09 42.63 -33.28
N GLU A 197 29.01 41.90 -32.63
CA GLU A 197 30.43 42.26 -32.56
C GLU A 197 31.05 42.29 -33.96
N ALA A 198 30.81 41.26 -34.78
CA ALA A 198 31.28 41.20 -36.16
C ALA A 198 30.69 42.30 -37.07
N ASN A 199 29.46 42.74 -36.80
CA ASN A 199 28.82 43.83 -37.55
C ASN A 199 29.17 45.23 -37.01
N SER A 200 29.72 45.32 -35.79
CA SER A 200 30.23 46.56 -35.20
C SER A 200 31.67 46.88 -35.60
N GLU A 201 32.44 45.88 -36.04
CA GLU A 201 33.71 46.06 -36.75
C GLU A 201 33.43 46.59 -38.16
N ASN A 202 33.06 47.87 -38.25
CA ASN A 202 32.90 48.55 -39.53
C ASN A 202 34.29 48.70 -40.19
N PRO A 203 34.51 48.21 -41.42
CA PRO A 203 35.79 48.30 -42.14
C PRO A 203 36.18 49.73 -42.58
N ASP A 204 35.60 50.79 -42.03
CA ASP A 204 35.91 52.17 -42.41
C ASP A 204 36.73 52.93 -41.35
N ASP A 205 36.98 52.34 -40.17
CA ASP A 205 37.74 53.00 -39.09
C ASP A 205 39.27 52.90 -39.26
N TRP A 206 39.76 52.33 -40.37
CA TRP A 206 41.19 52.32 -40.75
C TRP A 206 41.57 53.40 -41.78
N LEU A 207 40.62 54.22 -42.24
CA LEU A 207 40.87 55.28 -43.22
C LEU A 207 40.59 56.66 -42.62
N VAL A 208 41.47 57.11 -41.72
CA VAL A 208 41.70 58.56 -41.52
C VAL A 208 43.21 58.79 -41.44
N GLU A 209 43.77 59.28 -42.56
CA GLU A 209 45.08 59.96 -42.64
C GLU A 209 45.00 61.38 -42.07
#